data_AF-A0A2P5WUJ0-F1
#
_entry.id   AF-A0A2P5WUJ0-F1
#
_cell.length_a   1.000
_cell.length_b   1.000
_cell.length_c   1.000
_cell.angle_alpha   90.00
_cell.angle_beta   90.00
_cell.angle_gamma   90.00
#
_symmetry.space_group_name_H-M   'P 1'
#
loop_
_entity.id
_entity.type
_entity.pdbx_description
1 polymer ?
#
loop_
_entity_poly.entity_id
_entity_poly.type
_entity_poly.pdbx_seq_one_letter_code
_entity_poly.pdbx_strand_id
1 'polypeptide(L)'
;MSPNFRVIATPNAKPLLDPLFRNGQLTLYYEPHCVYNKDFLEKEHADIVITPVIKQLLPNFTLVSGQEDAVQLAKLLHAKFIVPMKNGDLDSKGFLASIVQGEGTIESFKELLLKELPDAKTLEPTPGEPLQIPPP
;
A
#
# COMPACT_ATOMS: atom_id res chain seq x y z
N MET A 1 -17.06 -13.15 -11.24
CA MET A 1 -16.14 -12.55 -12.21
C MET A 1 -14.75 -12.67 -11.63
N SER A 2 -13.79 -13.20 -12.38
CA SER A 2 -12.39 -13.25 -11.90
C SER A 2 -11.81 -11.84 -11.95
N PRO A 3 -11.05 -11.42 -10.93
CA PRO A 3 -10.39 -10.12 -10.94
C PRO A 3 -9.42 -9.97 -12.11
N ASN A 4 -9.49 -8.85 -12.82
CA ASN A 4 -8.62 -8.53 -13.97
C ASN A 4 -7.30 -7.88 -13.51
N PHE A 5 -6.62 -8.49 -12.55
CA PHE A 5 -5.31 -8.02 -12.09
C PHE A 5 -4.29 -9.14 -11.92
N ARG A 6 -3.03 -8.79 -12.17
CA ARG A 6 -1.84 -9.59 -11.86
C ARG A 6 -1.34 -9.22 -10.47
N VAL A 7 -1.05 -10.19 -9.59
CA VAL A 7 -0.46 -9.88 -8.27
C VAL A 7 1.05 -10.11 -8.31
N ILE A 8 1.83 -9.11 -7.90
CA ILE A 8 3.25 -9.30 -7.59
C ILE A 8 3.32 -9.97 -6.22
N ALA A 9 3.76 -11.22 -6.21
CA ALA A 9 3.86 -12.05 -5.01
C ALA A 9 5.32 -12.38 -4.71
N THR A 10 5.66 -12.43 -3.42
CA THR A 10 6.93 -12.99 -2.97
C THR A 10 7.05 -14.47 -3.38
N PRO A 11 8.27 -15.01 -3.55
CA PRO A 11 8.46 -16.37 -4.07
C PRO A 11 7.70 -17.47 -3.33
N ASN A 12 7.49 -17.32 -2.02
CA ASN A 12 6.74 -18.26 -1.19
C ASN A 12 5.22 -18.23 -1.43
N ALA A 13 4.66 -17.09 -1.83
CA ALA A 13 3.22 -16.93 -2.10
C ALA A 13 2.86 -17.12 -3.57
N LYS A 14 3.82 -16.93 -4.48
CA LYS A 14 3.63 -17.01 -5.93
C LYS A 14 2.93 -18.29 -6.41
N PRO A 15 3.26 -19.52 -5.93
CA PRO A 15 2.57 -20.73 -6.38
C PRO A 15 1.06 -20.76 -6.03
N LEU A 16 0.64 -20.03 -4.99
CA LEU A 16 -0.75 -19.95 -4.56
C LEU A 16 -1.53 -18.87 -5.33
N LEU A 17 -0.88 -17.76 -5.68
CA LEU A 17 -1.54 -16.60 -6.27
C LEU A 17 -1.53 -16.61 -7.80
N ASP A 18 -0.47 -17.14 -8.44
CA ASP A 18 -0.36 -17.18 -9.89
C ASP A 18 -1.56 -17.86 -10.58
N PRO A 19 -2.07 -19.03 -10.13
CA PRO A 19 -3.21 -19.67 -10.79
C PRO A 19 -4.49 -18.81 -10.78
N LEU A 20 -4.59 -17.87 -9.84
CA LEU A 20 -5.76 -17.04 -9.61
C LEU A 20 -5.64 -15.66 -10.29
N PHE A 21 -4.42 -15.11 -10.33
CA PHE A 21 -4.16 -13.71 -10.64
C PHE A 21 -2.98 -13.53 -11.60
N ARG A 22 -2.82 -14.35 -12.65
CA ARG A 22 -1.69 -14.18 -13.60
C ARG A 22 -2.03 -13.43 -14.88
N ASN A 23 -3.29 -13.46 -15.31
CA ASN A 23 -3.71 -12.98 -16.63
C ASN A 23 -4.41 -11.62 -16.60
N GLY A 24 -4.23 -10.84 -15.54
CA GLY A 24 -4.82 -9.51 -15.43
C GLY A 24 -4.05 -8.43 -16.19
N GLN A 25 -4.77 -7.41 -16.66
CA GLN A 25 -4.17 -6.27 -17.38
C GLN A 25 -3.46 -5.28 -16.46
N LEU A 26 -3.99 -5.09 -15.24
CA LEU A 26 -3.38 -4.24 -14.22
C LEU A 26 -2.51 -5.07 -13.29
N THR A 27 -1.39 -4.54 -12.83
CA THR A 27 -0.55 -5.19 -11.82
C THR A 27 -0.76 -4.59 -10.44
N LEU A 28 -0.88 -5.43 -9.43
CA LEU A 28 -1.13 -5.06 -8.04
C LEU A 28 0.01 -5.56 -7.14
N TYR A 29 0.49 -4.68 -6.27
CA TYR A 29 1.37 -5.02 -5.16
C TYR A 29 0.70 -4.65 -3.84
N TYR A 30 0.70 -5.60 -2.89
CA TYR A 30 0.15 -5.43 -1.55
C TYR A 30 1.28 -5.51 -0.53
N GLU A 31 1.42 -4.45 0.27
CA GLU A 31 2.49 -4.32 1.24
C GLU A 31 1.92 -3.90 2.61
N PRO A 32 1.68 -4.85 3.53
CA PRO A 32 0.89 -4.60 4.75
C PRO A 32 1.58 -3.69 5.77
N HIS A 33 2.89 -3.50 5.68
CA HIS A 33 3.67 -2.75 6.67
C HIS A 33 4.48 -1.59 6.08
N CYS A 34 4.40 -1.39 4.77
CA CYS A 34 5.29 -0.49 4.03
C CYS A 34 6.79 -0.83 4.24
N VAL A 35 7.11 -2.11 4.43
CA VAL A 35 8.48 -2.62 4.62
C VAL A 35 8.73 -3.73 3.60
N TYR A 36 9.54 -3.42 2.61
CA TYR A 36 9.72 -4.25 1.41
C TYR A 36 11.19 -4.44 1.06
N ASN A 37 11.47 -5.52 0.34
CA ASN A 37 12.80 -5.79 -0.21
C ASN A 37 12.98 -5.00 -1.51
N LYS A 38 13.86 -3.99 -1.49
CA LYS A 38 14.12 -3.12 -2.65
C LYS A 38 14.69 -3.89 -3.84
N ASP A 39 15.70 -4.73 -3.62
CA ASP A 39 16.33 -5.56 -4.67
C ASP A 39 15.31 -6.48 -5.39
N PHE A 40 14.30 -6.94 -4.65
CA PHE A 40 13.21 -7.73 -5.22
C PHE A 40 12.28 -6.89 -6.11
N LEU A 41 11.93 -5.68 -5.67
CA LEU A 41 10.94 -4.82 -6.32
C LEU A 41 11.50 -3.92 -7.43
N GLU A 42 12.81 -3.64 -7.46
CA GLU A 42 13.44 -2.77 -8.48
C GLU A 42 13.22 -3.24 -9.93
N LYS A 43 12.93 -4.53 -10.12
CA LYS A 43 12.65 -5.17 -11.42
C LYS A 43 11.16 -5.37 -11.69
N GLU A 44 10.30 -4.97 -10.77
CA GLU A 44 8.85 -5.14 -10.84
C GLU A 44 8.16 -3.80 -11.15
N HIS A 45 6.93 -3.89 -11.66
CA HIS A 45 6.09 -2.74 -11.95
C HIS A 45 4.67 -3.04 -11.46
N ALA A 46 4.09 -2.14 -10.67
CA ALA A 46 2.74 -2.28 -10.14
C ALA A 46 1.90 -1.05 -10.49
N ASP A 47 0.83 -1.21 -11.26
CA ASP A 47 -0.13 -0.13 -11.51
C ASP A 47 -0.83 0.31 -10.22
N ILE A 48 -1.10 -0.65 -9.33
CA ILE A 48 -1.81 -0.47 -8.07
C ILE A 48 -0.91 -0.88 -6.90
N VAL A 49 -0.74 0.00 -5.92
CA VAL A 49 -0.07 -0.31 -4.65
C VAL A 49 -1.06 -0.15 -3.51
N ILE A 50 -1.26 -1.23 -2.75
CA ILE A 50 -2.03 -1.21 -1.50
C ILE A 50 -1.02 -1.22 -0.35
N THR A 51 -0.95 -0.13 0.42
CA THR A 51 0.05 0.01 1.49
C THR A 51 -0.45 0.97 2.58
N PRO A 52 0.04 0.87 3.83
CA PRO A 52 -0.16 1.90 4.83
C PRO A 52 0.48 3.21 4.35
N VAL A 53 -0.22 4.32 4.59
CA VAL A 53 0.30 5.67 4.29
C VAL A 53 0.44 6.53 5.56
N ILE A 54 -0.07 6.07 6.69
CA ILE A 54 0.11 6.68 8.01
C ILE A 54 1.02 5.75 8.81
N LYS A 55 2.05 6.29 9.46
CA LYS A 55 2.96 5.50 10.28
C LYS A 55 2.28 5.13 11.59
N GLN A 56 2.59 3.95 12.12
CA GLN A 56 2.27 3.58 13.49
C GLN A 56 3.56 3.36 14.27
N LEU A 57 3.66 4.03 15.42
CA LEU A 57 4.85 4.10 16.23
C LEU A 57 4.58 3.55 17.63
N LEU A 58 5.57 2.87 18.17
CA LEU A 58 5.77 2.64 19.59
C LEU A 58 6.95 3.50 20.07
N PRO A 59 7.13 3.69 21.39
CA PRO A 59 8.35 4.28 21.91
C PRO A 59 9.59 3.57 21.35
N ASN A 60 10.40 4.32 20.57
CA ASN A 60 11.63 3.85 19.93
C ASN A 60 11.46 2.73 18.86
N PHE A 61 10.27 2.51 18.32
CA PHE A 61 10.06 1.48 17.30
C PHE A 61 8.94 1.84 16.30
N THR A 62 9.22 1.69 15.01
CA THR A 62 8.21 1.85 13.95
C THR A 62 7.50 0.51 13.73
N LEU A 63 6.23 0.42 14.14
CA LEU A 63 5.40 -0.77 13.93
C LEU A 63 4.98 -0.92 12.46
N VAL A 64 4.59 0.20 11.86
CA VAL A 64 4.10 0.28 10.47
C VAL A 64 4.67 1.55 9.85
N SER A 65 5.37 1.40 8.73
CA SER A 65 5.90 2.52 7.95
C SER A 65 4.79 3.19 7.13
N GLY A 66 5.05 4.38 6.60
CA GLY A 66 4.08 5.17 5.85
C GLY A 66 4.69 6.49 5.40
N GLN A 67 3.85 7.42 4.95
CA GLN A 67 4.25 8.75 4.46
C GLN A 67 5.34 8.65 3.39
N GLU A 68 6.56 9.10 3.68
CA GLU A 68 7.70 9.10 2.75
C GLU A 68 8.03 7.68 2.25
N ASP A 69 7.94 6.67 3.12
CA ASP A 69 8.22 5.27 2.75
C ASP A 69 7.23 4.76 1.70
N ALA A 70 5.96 5.17 1.81
CA ALA A 70 4.89 4.79 0.90
C ALA A 70 5.03 5.50 -0.46
N VAL A 71 5.47 6.77 -0.45
CA VAL A 71 5.81 7.50 -1.69
C VAL A 71 7.02 6.86 -2.38
N GLN A 72 8.04 6.47 -1.62
CA GLN A 72 9.19 5.74 -2.16
C GLN A 72 8.78 4.39 -2.78
N LEU A 73 7.89 3.65 -2.12
CA LEU A 73 7.36 2.40 -2.65
C LEU A 73 6.61 2.62 -3.97
N ALA A 74 5.70 3.60 -3.99
CA ALA A 74 4.96 3.97 -5.20
C ALA A 74 5.91 4.38 -6.33
N LYS A 75 6.99 5.10 -6.01
CA LYS A 75 7.98 5.55 -7.00
C LYS A 75 8.80 4.40 -7.54
N LEU A 76 9.24 3.49 -6.67
CA LEU A 76 9.99 2.29 -7.03
C LEU A 76 9.20 1.40 -8.01
N LEU A 77 7.89 1.27 -7.78
CA LEU A 77 7.01 0.42 -8.58
C LEU A 77 6.34 1.13 -9.76
N HIS A 78 6.62 2.43 -9.95
CA HIS A 78 5.97 3.29 -10.95
C HIS A 78 4.43 3.28 -10.86
N ALA A 79 3.90 3.33 -9.63
CA ALA A 79 2.49 3.16 -9.36
C ALA A 79 1.63 4.31 -9.91
N LYS A 80 0.49 3.96 -10.51
CA LYS A 80 -0.54 4.91 -10.95
C LYS A 80 -1.58 5.14 -9.86
N PHE A 81 -1.91 4.11 -9.10
CA PHE A 81 -2.94 4.15 -8.07
C PHE A 81 -2.38 3.67 -6.73
N ILE A 82 -2.50 4.49 -5.70
CA ILE A 82 -2.17 4.13 -4.33
C ILE A 82 -3.49 3.98 -3.58
N VAL A 83 -3.70 2.81 -2.98
CA VAL A 83 -4.87 2.54 -2.14
C VAL A 83 -4.39 2.50 -0.69
N PRO A 84 -4.67 3.55 0.11
CA PRO A 84 -4.25 3.60 1.49
C PRO A 84 -4.88 2.48 2.33
N MET A 85 -4.06 1.76 3.07
CA MET A 85 -4.53 0.89 4.14
C MET A 85 -4.81 1.71 5.40
N LYS A 86 -6.03 1.61 5.92
CA LYS A 86 -6.42 2.25 7.19
C LYS A 86 -6.05 1.36 8.39
N ASN A 87 -4.80 0.91 8.46
CA ASN A 87 -4.32 0.04 9.55
C ASN A 87 -4.39 0.70 10.94
N GLY A 88 -4.49 2.03 10.99
CA GLY A 88 -4.68 2.80 12.22
C GLY A 88 -6.12 2.88 12.73
N ASP A 89 -7.11 2.51 11.92
CA ASP A 89 -8.53 2.61 12.29
C ASP A 89 -8.98 1.34 13.06
N LEU A 90 -8.23 1.04 14.12
CA LEU A 90 -8.46 -0.08 15.02
C LEU A 90 -9.01 0.47 16.34
N ASP A 91 -10.17 -0.01 16.78
CA ASP A 91 -10.66 0.21 18.16
C ASP A 91 -9.79 -0.63 19.12
N SER A 92 -8.62 -0.07 19.46
CA SER A 92 -7.65 -0.69 20.35
C SER A 92 -7.87 -0.21 21.79
N LYS A 93 -7.93 -1.16 22.74
CA LYS A 93 -8.21 -0.89 24.15
C LYS A 93 -7.12 -1.45 25.05
N GLY A 94 -6.96 -0.84 26.21
CA GLY A 94 -6.00 -1.26 27.24
C GLY A 94 -4.69 -0.45 27.22
N PHE A 95 -3.82 -0.76 28.18
CA PHE A 95 -2.62 0.03 28.46
C PHE A 95 -1.60 0.06 27.31
N LEU A 96 -1.47 -1.02 26.54
CA LEU A 96 -0.55 -1.06 25.40
C LEU A 96 -1.08 -0.33 24.16
N ALA A 97 -2.40 -0.13 24.06
CA ALA A 97 -2.97 0.66 22.98
C ALA A 97 -2.61 2.15 23.13
N SER A 98 -2.54 2.66 24.38
CA SER A 98 -2.28 4.08 24.63
C SER A 98 -0.85 4.53 24.31
N ILE A 99 0.08 3.60 24.08
CA ILE A 99 1.46 3.92 23.69
C ILE A 99 1.67 3.89 22.17
N VAL A 100 0.67 3.44 21.39
CA VAL A 100 0.72 3.46 19.94
C VAL A 100 0.32 4.83 19.44
N GLN A 101 1.16 5.43 18.59
CA GLN A 101 0.93 6.76 18.02
C GLN A 101 0.88 6.69 16.50
N GLY A 102 -0.07 7.41 15.90
CA GLY A 102 -0.10 7.64 14.46
C GLY A 102 0.74 8.86 14.09
N GLU A 103 1.55 8.75 13.03
CA GLU A 103 2.28 9.90 12.47
C GLU A 103 1.93 10.10 10.99
N GLY A 104 1.57 11.35 10.66
CA GLY A 104 1.11 11.77 9.34
C GLY A 104 -0.40 11.63 9.13
N THR A 105 -0.90 12.19 8.02
CA THR A 105 -2.30 12.10 7.62
C THR A 105 -2.43 11.66 6.16
N ILE A 106 -3.66 11.40 5.70
CA ILE A 106 -3.93 11.13 4.29
C ILE A 106 -3.59 12.35 3.43
N GLU A 107 -3.89 13.55 3.93
CA GLU A 107 -3.64 14.82 3.24
C GLU A 107 -2.14 15.08 3.08
N SER A 108 -1.36 14.92 4.16
CA SER A 108 0.10 15.08 4.07
C SER A 108 0.72 14.06 3.11
N PHE A 109 0.21 12.82 3.11
CA PHE A 109 0.64 11.81 2.15
C PHE A 109 0.32 12.21 0.71
N LYS A 110 -0.90 12.70 0.43
CA LYS A 110 -1.30 13.15 -0.92
C LYS A 110 -0.43 14.30 -1.41
N GLU A 111 -0.06 15.24 -0.54
CA GLU A 111 0.85 16.33 -0.88
C GLU A 111 2.26 15.82 -1.24
N LEU A 112 2.81 14.91 -0.44
CA LEU A 112 4.09 14.26 -0.72
C LEU A 112 4.05 13.46 -2.03
N LEU A 113 2.98 12.72 -2.26
CA LEU A 113 2.78 11.94 -3.47
C LEU A 113 2.70 12.84 -4.71
N LEU A 114 1.90 13.92 -4.67
CA LEU A 114 1.75 14.86 -5.78
C LEU A 114 3.09 15.51 -6.16
N LYS A 115 3.95 15.77 -5.17
CA LYS A 115 5.28 16.35 -5.39
C LYS A 115 6.24 15.39 -6.10
N GLU A 116 6.22 14.11 -5.73
CA GLU A 116 7.19 13.12 -6.24
C GLU A 116 6.68 12.32 -7.46
N LEU A 117 5.36 12.13 -7.56
CA LEU A 117 4.65 11.38 -8.60
C LEU A 117 3.35 12.12 -8.99
N PRO A 118 3.43 13.20 -9.78
CA PRO A 118 2.27 14.04 -10.12
C PRO A 118 1.13 13.30 -10.82
N ASP A 119 1.45 12.23 -11.56
CA ASP A 119 0.49 11.44 -12.32
C ASP A 119 -0.19 10.35 -11.47
N ALA A 120 0.33 10.07 -10.27
CA ALA A 120 -0.22 9.05 -9.38
C ALA A 120 -1.41 9.59 -8.58
N LYS A 121 -2.41 8.72 -8.35
CA LYS A 121 -3.65 9.07 -7.63
C LYS A 121 -3.83 8.22 -6.40
N THR A 122 -4.22 8.87 -5.31
CA THR A 122 -4.68 8.16 -4.11
C THR A 122 -6.15 7.83 -4.25
N LEU A 123 -6.50 6.55 -4.12
CA LEU A 123 -7.88 6.04 -4.14
C LEU A 123 -8.24 5.54 -2.74
N GLU A 124 -9.07 6.30 -2.03
CA GLU A 124 -9.45 5.95 -0.65
C GLU A 124 -10.59 4.93 -0.63
N PRO A 125 -10.38 3.76 -0.01
CA PRO A 125 -11.44 2.77 0.12
C PRO A 125 -12.44 3.14 1.22
N THR A 126 -13.72 2.85 0.98
CA THR A 126 -14.79 2.87 1.99
C THR A 126 -14.99 1.44 2.52
N PRO A 127 -14.96 1.21 3.85
CA PRO A 127 -15.22 -0.11 4.41
C PRO A 127 -16.54 -0.71 3.94
N GLY A 128 -16.50 -1.95 3.48
CA GLY A 128 -17.69 -2.67 2.98
C GLY A 128 -18.10 -2.33 1.54
N GLU A 129 -17.46 -1.37 0.89
CA GLU A 129 -17.76 -0.98 -0.49
C GLU A 129 -16.63 -1.41 -1.45
N PRO A 130 -16.95 -2.04 -2.59
CA PRO A 130 -15.95 -2.32 -3.61
C PRO A 130 -15.33 -1.05 -4.20
N LEU A 131 -14.01 -0.93 -4.15
CA LEU A 131 -13.27 0.16 -4.81
C LEU A 131 -13.12 -0.11 -6.30
N GLN A 132 -13.59 0.81 -7.14
CA GLN A 132 -13.42 0.77 -8.59
C GLN A 132 -12.08 1.40 -8.98
N ILE A 133 -11.28 0.67 -9.76
CA ILE A 133 -10.03 1.19 -10.31
C ILE A 133 -10.32 1.81 -11.68
N PRO A 134 -9.93 3.08 -11.93
CA PRO A 134 -10.09 3.69 -13.24
C PRO A 134 -9.32 2.90 -14.32
N PRO A 135 -9.81 2.89 -15.57
CA PRO A 135 -9.05 2.32 -16.67
C PRO A 135 -7.70 3.05 -16.83
N PRO A 136 -6.65 2.34 -17.29
CA PRO A 136 -5.27 2.83 -17.35
C PRO A 136 -5.00 3.93 -18.36
#